data_AF-A0AAU9CQF6-F1
#
_entry.id   AF-A0AAU9CQF6-F1
#
_cell.length_a   1.000
_cell.length_b   1.000
_cell.length_c   1.000
_cell.angle_alpha   90.00
_cell.angle_beta   90.00
_cell.angle_gamma   90.00
#
_symmetry.space_group_name_H-M   'P 1'
#
loop_
_entity.id
_entity.type
_entity.pdbx_description
1 polymer ?
#
loop_
_entity_poly.entity_id
_entity_poly.type
_entity_poly.pdbx_seq_one_letter_code
_entity_poly.pdbx_strand_id
1 'polypeptide(L)'
;MTRLLASVTDPDEARLAAAGGADIIDLKNPAEGALGALPAAAIRKIRAILPKAALSATIGDLPPQPGPVSEAVRRTAACGVDYVKIGFFPGGDLDATLAALRPLTADCRLIAVLLADYLIALPLLDAIAECGFAGVMLDTADKAKGPLTAIRPRPFLERFVNQAKERGLLTGLAGSLRLEDIDQLLPLAPDYLGFRGALCQKGRTGRLDPTRLTRIRERLNQEIQ
;
A
#
# COMPACT_ATOMS: atom_id res chain seq x y z
N MET A 1 2.18 15.98 7.49
CA MET A 1 2.60 15.96 6.07
C MET A 1 2.39 14.56 5.53
N THR A 2 1.82 14.44 4.33
CA THR A 2 1.56 13.16 3.67
C THR A 2 2.84 12.56 3.11
N ARG A 3 3.11 11.29 3.42
CA ARG A 3 4.33 10.57 3.02
C ARG A 3 4.25 10.02 1.59
N LEU A 4 5.41 9.88 0.94
CA LEU A 4 5.58 9.22 -0.35
C LEU A 4 5.84 7.72 -0.15
N LEU A 5 4.93 6.87 -0.62
CA LEU A 5 5.15 5.44 -0.76
C LEU A 5 5.50 5.12 -2.22
N ALA A 6 6.69 4.56 -2.45
CA ALA A 6 7.16 4.15 -3.77
C ALA A 6 7.21 2.62 -3.88
N SER A 7 6.43 2.04 -4.79
CA SER A 7 6.47 0.61 -5.04
C SER A 7 7.62 0.23 -5.98
N VAL A 8 8.41 -0.76 -5.58
CA VAL A 8 9.62 -1.23 -6.27
C VAL A 8 9.60 -2.75 -6.45
N THR A 9 10.29 -3.24 -7.48
CA THR A 9 10.33 -4.68 -7.82
C THR A 9 11.64 -5.38 -7.48
N ASP A 10 12.71 -4.64 -7.20
CA ASP A 10 14.05 -5.20 -7.04
C ASP A 10 14.99 -4.26 -6.24
N PRO A 11 16.18 -4.75 -5.85
CA PRO A 11 17.15 -3.97 -5.09
C PRO A 11 17.60 -2.66 -5.74
N ASP A 12 17.69 -2.59 -7.06
CA ASP A 12 18.17 -1.38 -7.73
C ASP A 12 17.09 -0.30 -7.69
N GLU A 13 15.83 -0.66 -7.96
CA GLU A 13 14.70 0.26 -7.77
C GLU A 13 14.55 0.69 -6.31
N ALA A 14 14.78 -0.21 -5.34
CA ALA A 14 14.73 0.13 -3.92
C ALA A 14 15.78 1.19 -3.56
N ARG A 15 17.02 1.09 -4.07
CA ARG A 15 18.05 2.13 -3.87
C ARG A 15 17.65 3.45 -4.51
N LEU A 16 17.10 3.41 -5.72
CA LEU A 16 16.61 4.62 -6.40
C LEU A 16 15.48 5.29 -5.63
N ALA A 17 14.51 4.52 -5.12
CA ALA A 17 13.42 5.02 -4.30
C ALA A 17 13.93 5.67 -3.01
N ALA A 18 14.87 5.02 -2.31
CA ALA A 18 15.50 5.55 -1.11
C ALA A 18 16.24 6.87 -1.40
N ALA A 19 17.06 6.90 -2.44
CA ALA A 19 17.83 8.09 -2.81
C ALA A 19 16.95 9.26 -3.28
N GLY A 20 15.81 8.97 -3.92
CA GLY A 20 14.83 9.97 -4.35
C GLY A 20 13.84 10.40 -3.26
N GLY A 21 14.05 10.03 -2.00
CA GLY A 21 13.27 10.53 -0.88
C GLY A 21 11.89 9.88 -0.70
N ALA A 22 11.74 8.61 -1.09
CA ALA A 22 10.58 7.82 -0.70
C ALA A 22 10.60 7.61 0.83
N ASP A 23 9.49 7.94 1.49
CA ASP A 23 9.31 7.79 2.93
C ASP A 23 9.01 6.32 3.30
N ILE A 24 8.32 5.59 2.41
CA ILE A 24 8.04 4.16 2.52
C ILE A 24 8.41 3.49 1.19
N ILE A 25 9.23 2.45 1.26
CA ILE A 25 9.58 1.64 0.08
C ILE A 25 8.73 0.37 0.11
N ASP A 26 7.90 0.22 -0.91
CA ASP A 26 6.90 -0.84 -0.98
C ASP A 26 7.31 -1.95 -1.94
N LEU A 27 7.47 -3.15 -1.41
CA LEU A 27 8.01 -4.31 -2.08
C LEU A 27 6.84 -5.14 -2.65
N LYS A 28 6.62 -5.05 -3.95
CA LYS A 28 5.56 -5.81 -4.64
C LYS A 28 5.95 -6.22 -6.05
N ASN A 29 5.28 -7.23 -6.58
CA ASN A 29 5.45 -7.75 -7.92
C ASN A 29 4.22 -7.43 -8.80
N PRO A 30 4.26 -6.37 -9.62
CA PRO A 30 3.17 -6.03 -10.53
C PRO A 30 2.83 -7.09 -11.58
N ALA A 31 3.74 -8.02 -11.87
CA ALA A 31 3.52 -9.11 -12.83
C ALA A 31 2.63 -10.23 -12.26
N GLU A 32 2.48 -10.29 -10.94
CA GLU A 32 1.67 -11.29 -10.23
C GLU A 32 0.37 -10.68 -9.65
N GLY A 33 -0.09 -9.57 -10.22
CA GLY A 33 -1.40 -8.98 -9.88
C GLY A 33 -1.34 -7.55 -9.32
N ALA A 34 -2.37 -7.17 -8.58
CA ALA A 34 -2.50 -5.83 -8.00
C ALA A 34 -1.52 -5.62 -6.83
N LEU A 35 -1.41 -6.64 -5.97
CA LEU A 35 -0.62 -6.72 -4.75
C LEU A 35 0.29 -7.99 -4.76
N GLY A 36 0.68 -8.47 -5.94
CA GLY A 36 1.59 -9.61 -6.11
C GLY A 36 2.82 -9.53 -5.22
N ALA A 37 3.27 -10.66 -4.67
CA ALA A 37 4.36 -10.71 -3.71
C ALA A 37 5.73 -10.75 -4.42
N LEU A 38 6.75 -10.16 -3.82
CA LEU A 38 8.13 -10.47 -4.21
C LEU A 38 8.61 -11.76 -3.54
N PRO A 39 9.54 -12.50 -4.16
CA PRO A 39 10.18 -13.63 -3.51
C PRO A 39 10.85 -13.23 -2.18
N ALA A 40 10.74 -14.07 -1.15
CA ALA A 40 11.32 -13.79 0.17
C ALA A 40 12.83 -13.47 0.13
N ALA A 41 13.58 -14.14 -0.77
CA ALA A 41 15.00 -13.84 -0.98
C ALA A 41 15.24 -12.41 -1.47
N ALA A 42 14.38 -11.89 -2.35
CA ALA A 42 14.46 -10.51 -2.84
C ALA A 42 14.13 -9.52 -1.71
N ILE A 43 13.08 -9.78 -0.93
CA ILE A 43 12.71 -8.93 0.22
C ILE A 43 13.86 -8.86 1.22
N ARG A 44 14.45 -10.00 1.60
CA ARG A 44 15.60 -10.05 2.52
C ARG A 44 16.82 -9.32 1.96
N LYS A 45 17.09 -9.44 0.66
CA LYS A 45 18.17 -8.71 0.00
C LYS A 45 17.95 -7.20 0.09
N ILE A 46 16.72 -6.73 -0.16
CA ILE A 46 16.36 -5.31 -0.05
C ILE A 46 16.48 -4.81 1.41
N ARG A 47 15.97 -5.57 2.38
CA ARG A 47 16.16 -5.27 3.81
C ARG A 47 17.63 -5.10 4.18
N ALA A 48 18.49 -6.01 3.72
CA ALA A 48 19.93 -5.99 4.02
C ALA A 48 20.64 -4.75 3.44
N ILE A 49 20.28 -4.32 2.22
CA ILE A 49 20.92 -3.16 1.59
C ILE A 49 20.39 -1.81 2.07
N LEU A 50 19.21 -1.79 2.70
CA LEU A 50 18.56 -0.58 3.21
C LEU A 50 18.11 -0.77 4.66
N PRO A 51 19.00 -1.07 5.64
CA PRO A 51 18.63 -1.55 6.98
C PRO A 51 17.89 -0.54 7.87
N LYS A 52 17.82 0.73 7.48
CA LYS A 52 17.10 1.79 8.20
C LYS A 52 15.88 2.34 7.47
N ALA A 53 15.65 1.93 6.22
CA ALA A 53 14.48 2.36 5.47
C ALA A 53 13.21 1.71 6.01
N ALA A 54 12.09 2.44 5.97
CA ALA A 54 10.77 1.88 6.24
C ALA A 54 10.32 1.04 5.03
N LEU A 55 10.24 -0.27 5.22
CA LEU A 55 9.86 -1.23 4.18
C LEU A 55 8.44 -1.73 4.40
N SER A 56 7.63 -1.71 3.35
CA SER A 56 6.38 -2.45 3.29
C SER A 56 6.51 -3.59 2.29
N ALA A 57 5.82 -4.71 2.49
CA ALA A 57 5.73 -5.76 1.47
C ALA A 57 4.33 -6.36 1.40
N THR A 58 3.87 -6.65 0.18
CA THR A 58 2.60 -7.33 -0.04
C THR A 58 2.75 -8.85 0.10
N ILE A 59 1.69 -9.52 0.56
CA ILE A 59 1.68 -10.99 0.71
C ILE A 59 1.26 -11.75 -0.57
N GLY A 60 0.84 -11.02 -1.61
CA GLY A 60 0.26 -11.57 -2.83
C GLY A 60 -1.25 -11.36 -2.92
N ASP A 61 -1.81 -11.64 -4.10
CA ASP A 61 -3.25 -11.57 -4.37
C ASP A 61 -3.92 -12.85 -3.88
N LEU A 62 -4.15 -12.94 -2.57
CA LEU A 62 -4.78 -14.10 -1.92
C LEU A 62 -6.25 -13.81 -1.61
N PRO A 63 -7.18 -14.76 -1.86
CA PRO A 63 -8.52 -14.66 -1.30
C PRO A 63 -8.43 -14.68 0.24
N PRO A 64 -9.35 -14.02 0.97
CA PRO A 64 -9.34 -14.00 2.42
C PRO A 64 -9.68 -15.40 2.95
N GLN A 65 -8.63 -16.17 3.22
CA GLN A 65 -8.70 -17.50 3.78
C GLN A 65 -7.74 -17.58 4.98
N PRO A 66 -8.21 -18.00 6.18
CA PRO A 66 -7.45 -17.87 7.42
C PRO A 66 -6.04 -18.48 7.35
N GLY A 67 -5.92 -19.73 6.89
CA GLY A 67 -4.65 -20.44 6.81
C GLY A 67 -3.68 -19.81 5.82
N PRO A 68 -4.01 -19.76 4.51
CA PRO A 68 -3.12 -19.21 3.48
C PRO A 68 -2.67 -17.77 3.74
N VAL A 69 -3.59 -16.90 4.18
CA VAL A 69 -3.26 -15.49 4.47
C VAL A 69 -2.33 -15.41 5.68
N SER A 70 -2.61 -16.12 6.76
CA SER A 70 -1.76 -16.10 7.97
C SER A 70 -0.36 -16.64 7.70
N GLU A 71 -0.23 -17.69 6.88
CA GLU A 71 1.07 -18.23 6.48
C GLU A 71 1.86 -17.21 5.65
N ALA A 72 1.21 -16.57 4.68
CA ALA A 72 1.85 -15.56 3.84
C ALA A 72 2.28 -14.33 4.65
N VAL A 73 1.47 -13.89 5.63
CA VAL A 73 1.83 -12.83 6.57
C VAL A 73 3.07 -13.20 7.38
N ARG A 74 3.11 -14.39 8.00
CA ARG A 74 4.28 -14.85 8.77
C ARG A 74 5.54 -14.89 7.91
N ARG A 75 5.45 -15.44 6.69
CA ARG A 75 6.57 -15.51 5.74
C ARG A 75 7.10 -14.13 5.38
N THR A 76 6.21 -13.18 5.09
CA THR A 76 6.59 -11.80 4.73
C THR A 76 7.17 -11.05 5.92
N ALA A 77 6.55 -11.15 7.10
CA ALA A 77 7.05 -10.56 8.35
C ALA A 77 8.45 -11.07 8.70
N ALA A 78 8.71 -12.38 8.56
CA ALA A 78 10.00 -13.01 8.80
C ALA A 78 11.12 -12.54 7.84
N CYS A 79 10.80 -11.72 6.84
CA CYS A 79 11.81 -11.05 5.99
C CYS A 79 12.30 -9.71 6.58
N GLY A 80 11.72 -9.24 7.69
CA GLY A 80 12.15 -8.04 8.42
C GLY A 80 11.58 -6.73 7.89
N VAL A 81 10.41 -6.77 7.25
CA VAL A 81 9.70 -5.56 6.79
C VAL A 81 8.95 -4.89 7.95
N ASP A 82 8.81 -3.56 7.88
CA ASP A 82 8.14 -2.77 8.90
C ASP A 82 6.61 -2.84 8.79
N TYR A 83 6.09 -3.10 7.58
CA TYR A 83 4.65 -3.24 7.31
C TYR A 83 4.35 -4.42 6.38
N VAL A 84 3.39 -5.25 6.75
CA VAL A 84 2.87 -6.33 5.89
C VAL A 84 1.52 -5.92 5.32
N LYS A 85 1.41 -5.89 3.99
CA LYS A 85 0.19 -5.48 3.27
C LYS A 85 -0.62 -6.68 2.79
N ILE A 86 -1.91 -6.64 3.08
CA ILE A 86 -2.88 -7.71 2.81
C ILE A 86 -4.01 -7.14 1.97
N GLY A 87 -4.22 -7.68 0.77
CA GLY A 87 -5.38 -7.32 -0.04
C GLY A 87 -6.64 -8.00 0.45
N PHE A 88 -7.71 -7.24 0.67
CA PHE A 88 -9.03 -7.79 1.04
C PHE A 88 -9.86 -7.98 -0.23
N PHE A 89 -9.50 -9.00 -1.00
CA PHE A 89 -10.19 -9.35 -2.24
C PHE A 89 -11.58 -9.94 -1.96
N PRO A 90 -12.55 -9.77 -2.88
CA PRO A 90 -13.86 -10.41 -2.75
C PRO A 90 -13.79 -11.94 -2.71
N GLY A 91 -14.80 -12.55 -2.09
CA GLY A 91 -14.88 -14.00 -1.86
C GLY A 91 -14.19 -14.41 -0.56
N GLY A 92 -14.19 -15.70 -0.25
CA GLY A 92 -13.59 -16.24 0.98
C GLY A 92 -14.37 -15.89 2.26
N ASP A 93 -13.68 -15.97 3.39
CA ASP A 93 -14.21 -15.72 4.74
C ASP A 93 -13.34 -14.67 5.43
N LEU A 94 -13.73 -13.40 5.25
CA LEU A 94 -12.98 -12.28 5.79
C LEU A 94 -13.00 -12.24 7.32
N ASP A 95 -14.12 -12.60 7.95
CA ASP A 95 -14.27 -12.56 9.41
C ASP A 95 -13.37 -13.61 10.07
N ALA A 96 -13.40 -14.85 9.58
CA ALA A 96 -12.48 -15.88 10.06
C ALA A 96 -11.02 -15.52 9.77
N THR A 97 -10.75 -14.87 8.64
CA THR A 97 -9.39 -14.41 8.29
C THR A 97 -8.91 -13.33 9.25
N LEU A 98 -9.74 -12.33 9.57
CA LEU A 98 -9.43 -11.32 10.58
C LEU A 98 -9.18 -11.94 11.94
N ALA A 99 -10.01 -12.90 12.36
CA ALA A 99 -9.81 -13.62 13.63
C ALA A 99 -8.46 -14.34 13.68
N ALA A 100 -8.03 -14.97 12.59
CA ALA A 100 -6.74 -15.64 12.50
C ALA A 100 -5.53 -14.68 12.43
N LEU A 101 -5.74 -13.46 11.91
CA LEU A 101 -4.71 -12.42 11.83
C LEU A 101 -4.52 -11.65 13.14
N ARG A 102 -5.56 -11.56 13.98
CA ARG A 102 -5.52 -10.88 15.28
C ARG A 102 -4.30 -11.20 16.14
N PRO A 103 -3.90 -12.48 16.36
CA PRO A 103 -2.70 -12.76 17.16
C PRO A 103 -1.40 -12.28 16.51
N LEU A 104 -1.35 -12.13 15.18
CA LEU A 104 -0.14 -11.73 14.45
C LEU A 104 0.13 -10.21 14.52
N THR A 105 -0.87 -9.40 14.89
CA THR A 105 -0.71 -7.94 15.01
C THR A 105 0.16 -7.53 16.19
N ALA A 106 0.40 -8.45 17.15
CA ALA A 106 1.34 -8.24 18.23
C ALA A 106 2.81 -8.24 17.77
N ASP A 107 3.12 -9.01 16.72
CA ASP A 107 4.49 -9.23 16.24
C ASP A 107 4.82 -8.41 14.99
N CYS A 108 3.80 -8.00 14.22
CA CYS A 108 4.00 -7.26 12.97
C CYS A 108 2.90 -6.24 12.69
N ARG A 109 3.24 -5.16 11.99
CA ARG A 109 2.30 -4.09 11.65
C ARG A 109 1.57 -4.44 10.35
N LEU A 110 0.31 -4.81 10.48
CA LEU A 110 -0.54 -5.16 9.33
C LEU A 110 -1.20 -3.91 8.74
N ILE A 111 -1.24 -3.86 7.40
CA ILE A 111 -1.97 -2.85 6.62
C ILE A 111 -3.00 -3.57 5.75
N ALA A 112 -4.28 -3.31 5.96
CA ALA A 112 -5.35 -3.83 5.12
C ALA A 112 -5.48 -2.97 3.86
N VAL A 113 -5.41 -3.58 2.68
CA VAL A 113 -5.60 -2.91 1.40
C VAL A 113 -7.01 -3.24 0.90
N LEU A 114 -7.88 -2.24 0.92
CA LEU A 114 -9.25 -2.34 0.41
C LEU A 114 -9.24 -1.95 -1.07
N LEU A 115 -9.81 -2.82 -1.90
CA LEU A 115 -9.76 -2.67 -3.35
C LEU A 115 -10.89 -1.75 -3.81
N ALA A 116 -10.53 -0.55 -4.26
CA ALA A 116 -11.44 0.53 -4.58
C ALA A 116 -12.45 0.20 -5.68
N ASP A 117 -12.17 -0.79 -6.52
CA ASP A 117 -13.05 -1.26 -7.60
C ASP A 117 -14.28 -2.04 -7.12
N TYR A 118 -14.28 -2.54 -5.88
CA TYR A 118 -15.36 -3.34 -5.33
C TYR A 118 -16.14 -2.59 -4.27
N LEU A 119 -17.35 -3.03 -3.93
CA LEU A 119 -18.12 -2.41 -2.84
C LEU A 119 -17.34 -2.51 -1.51
N ILE A 120 -17.16 -1.37 -0.85
CA ILE A 120 -16.50 -1.28 0.46
C ILE A 120 -17.54 -0.81 1.47
N ALA A 121 -17.87 -1.68 2.41
CA ALA A 121 -18.65 -1.31 3.58
C ALA A 121 -17.72 -0.64 4.60
N LEU A 122 -17.87 0.67 4.81
CA LEU A 122 -17.03 1.40 5.76
C LEU A 122 -17.07 0.90 7.22
N PRO A 123 -18.16 0.27 7.72
CA PRO A 123 -18.13 -0.41 9.03
C PRO A 123 -17.04 -1.50 9.15
N LEU A 124 -16.50 -2.00 8.04
CA LEU A 124 -15.35 -2.91 8.06
C LEU A 124 -14.11 -2.27 8.73
N LEU A 125 -14.00 -0.94 8.74
CA LEU A 125 -12.91 -0.24 9.42
C LEU A 125 -12.91 -0.51 10.93
N ASP A 126 -14.09 -0.71 11.55
CA ASP A 126 -14.19 -1.09 12.96
C ASP A 126 -13.53 -2.45 13.21
N ALA A 127 -13.92 -3.47 12.43
CA ALA A 127 -13.35 -4.81 12.55
C ALA A 127 -11.84 -4.85 12.31
N ILE A 128 -11.34 -4.04 11.35
CA ILE A 128 -9.90 -3.91 11.08
C ILE A 128 -9.17 -3.29 12.27
N ALA A 129 -9.70 -2.20 12.84
CA ALA A 129 -9.12 -1.53 13.99
C ALA A 129 -9.14 -2.44 15.23
N GLU A 130 -10.28 -3.08 15.51
CA GLU A 130 -10.44 -4.00 16.64
C GLU A 130 -9.52 -5.22 16.55
N CYS A 131 -9.19 -5.68 15.33
CA CYS A 131 -8.22 -6.74 15.08
C CYS A 131 -6.76 -6.32 15.38
N GLY A 132 -6.50 -5.01 15.50
CA GLY A 132 -5.19 -4.46 15.84
C GLY A 132 -4.33 -4.14 14.62
N PHE A 133 -4.92 -3.95 13.44
CA PHE A 133 -4.17 -3.50 12.27
C PHE A 133 -3.56 -2.11 12.53
N ALA A 134 -2.37 -1.87 11.97
CA ALA A 134 -1.70 -0.58 12.07
C ALA A 134 -2.26 0.46 11.10
N GLY A 135 -3.00 0.02 10.06
CA GLY A 135 -3.51 0.92 9.05
C GLY A 135 -4.36 0.26 7.97
N VAL A 136 -4.93 1.12 7.14
CA VAL A 136 -5.74 0.78 5.97
C VAL A 136 -5.30 1.59 4.76
N MET A 137 -5.52 1.03 3.58
CA MET A 137 -5.15 1.64 2.33
C MET A 137 -6.20 1.36 1.26
N LEU A 138 -6.52 2.35 0.42
CA LEU A 138 -7.21 2.11 -0.84
C LEU A 138 -6.19 1.88 -1.97
N ASP A 139 -6.40 0.86 -2.79
CA ASP A 139 -5.70 0.64 -4.06
C ASP A 139 -6.70 0.08 -5.08
N THR A 140 -6.34 0.06 -6.36
CA THR A 140 -7.17 -0.53 -7.42
C THR A 140 -6.76 -1.98 -7.69
N ALA A 141 -7.71 -2.87 -7.92
CA ALA A 141 -7.44 -4.21 -8.44
C ALA A 141 -7.21 -4.14 -9.95
N ASP A 142 -8.16 -3.54 -10.67
CA ASP A 142 -8.11 -3.41 -12.13
C ASP A 142 -7.35 -2.14 -12.54
N LYS A 143 -6.13 -2.33 -13.02
CA LYS A 143 -5.25 -1.23 -13.41
C LYS A 143 -5.67 -0.54 -14.72
N ALA A 144 -6.62 -1.10 -15.47
CA ALA A 144 -7.15 -0.51 -16.69
C ALA A 144 -8.24 0.55 -16.43
N LYS A 145 -8.89 0.55 -15.25
CA LYS A 145 -9.99 1.47 -14.92
C LYS A 145 -9.56 2.90 -14.58
N GLY A 146 -8.27 3.17 -14.59
CA GLY A 146 -7.72 4.51 -14.34
C GLY A 146 -7.38 4.78 -12.87
N PRO A 147 -7.13 6.05 -12.52
CA PRO A 147 -6.72 6.44 -11.17
C PRO A 147 -7.85 6.30 -10.15
N LEU A 148 -7.49 6.17 -8.86
CA LEU A 148 -8.43 6.11 -7.74
C LEU A 148 -9.45 7.26 -7.76
N THR A 149 -9.01 8.46 -8.10
CA THR A 149 -9.82 9.68 -8.21
C THR A 149 -10.91 9.59 -9.28
N ALA A 150 -10.74 8.74 -10.30
CA ALA A 150 -11.76 8.45 -11.30
C ALA A 150 -12.71 7.33 -10.88
N ILE A 151 -12.27 6.42 -10.01
CA ILE A 151 -13.06 5.26 -9.55
C ILE A 151 -13.91 5.61 -8.33
N ARG A 152 -13.41 6.48 -7.45
CA ARG A 152 -14.09 6.88 -6.22
C ARG A 152 -14.25 8.39 -6.13
N PRO A 153 -15.48 8.88 -5.88
CA PRO A 153 -15.72 10.30 -5.76
C PRO A 153 -15.08 10.86 -4.49
N ARG A 154 -14.65 12.13 -4.53
CA ARG A 154 -13.99 12.82 -3.40
C ARG A 154 -14.71 12.64 -2.05
N PRO A 155 -16.05 12.78 -1.93
CA PRO A 155 -16.74 12.58 -0.65
C PRO A 155 -16.57 11.17 -0.06
N PHE A 156 -16.40 10.14 -0.90
CA PHE A 156 -16.11 8.80 -0.40
C PHE A 156 -14.69 8.71 0.16
N LEU A 157 -13.71 9.25 -0.57
CA LEU A 157 -12.31 9.25 -0.16
C LEU A 157 -12.10 10.01 1.15
N GLU A 158 -12.73 11.17 1.29
CA GLU A 158 -12.72 11.97 2.51
C GLU A 158 -13.30 11.21 3.71
N ARG A 159 -14.49 10.60 3.54
CA ARG A 159 -15.09 9.77 4.60
C ARG A 159 -14.20 8.59 4.98
N PHE A 160 -13.62 7.90 4.00
CA PHE A 160 -12.69 6.80 4.26
C PHE A 160 -11.50 7.25 5.10
N VAL A 161 -10.83 8.33 4.71
CA VAL A 161 -9.65 8.84 5.45
C VAL A 161 -10.04 9.27 6.86
N ASN A 162 -11.12 10.04 7.01
CA ASN A 162 -11.55 10.53 8.32
C ASN A 162 -11.93 9.38 9.26
N GLN A 163 -12.75 8.44 8.80
CA GLN A 163 -13.20 7.32 9.64
C GLN A 163 -12.05 6.39 10.03
N ALA A 164 -11.09 6.14 9.14
CA ALA A 164 -9.93 5.34 9.48
C ALA A 164 -9.05 6.04 10.52
N LYS A 165 -8.82 7.35 10.39
CA LYS A 165 -8.06 8.14 11.35
C LYS A 165 -8.72 8.23 12.72
N GLU A 166 -10.04 8.38 12.78
CA GLU A 166 -10.82 8.35 14.04
C GLU A 166 -10.59 7.05 14.82
N ARG A 167 -10.26 5.96 14.12
CA ARG A 167 -9.93 4.65 14.69
C ARG A 167 -8.44 4.45 14.96
N GLY A 168 -7.62 5.49 14.81
CA GLY A 168 -6.17 5.43 15.02
C GLY A 168 -5.40 4.67 13.93
N LEU A 169 -6.02 4.41 12.78
CA LEU A 169 -5.38 3.69 11.68
C LEU A 169 -4.56 4.64 10.81
N LEU A 170 -3.36 4.21 10.41
CA LEU A 170 -2.64 4.85 9.31
C LEU A 170 -3.47 4.74 8.02
N THR A 171 -3.50 5.80 7.22
CA THR A 171 -4.32 5.90 6.02
C THR A 171 -3.50 6.07 4.75
N GLY A 172 -3.65 5.13 3.81
CA GLY A 172 -3.01 5.16 2.50
C GLY A 172 -4.00 5.35 1.35
N LEU A 173 -3.64 6.14 0.34
CA LEU A 173 -4.37 6.17 -0.94
C LEU A 173 -3.42 5.84 -2.09
N ALA A 174 -3.78 4.88 -2.93
CA ALA A 174 -3.11 4.53 -4.17
C ALA A 174 -4.12 4.04 -5.21
N GLY A 175 -3.62 3.51 -6.32
CA GLY A 175 -4.44 3.03 -7.43
C GLY A 175 -4.25 3.92 -8.63
N SER A 176 -3.30 3.54 -9.48
CA SER A 176 -2.95 4.23 -10.74
C SER A 176 -2.81 5.76 -10.63
N LEU A 177 -2.43 6.26 -9.45
CA LEU A 177 -2.26 7.70 -9.19
C LEU A 177 -1.23 8.31 -10.14
N ARG A 178 -1.49 9.55 -10.52
CA ARG A 178 -0.67 10.40 -11.37
C ARG A 178 -0.23 11.65 -10.61
N LEU A 179 0.56 12.50 -11.26
CA LEU A 179 1.08 13.73 -10.64
C LEU A 179 -0.08 14.69 -10.30
N GLU A 180 -1.05 14.80 -11.21
CA GLU A 180 -2.23 15.67 -11.09
C GLU A 180 -3.24 15.21 -10.02
N ASP A 181 -3.17 13.95 -9.58
CA ASP A 181 -4.04 13.43 -8.52
C ASP A 181 -3.61 13.92 -7.13
N ILE A 182 -2.34 14.32 -6.97
CA ILE A 182 -1.78 14.76 -5.68
C ILE A 182 -2.59 15.95 -5.13
N ASP A 183 -2.91 16.91 -5.97
CA ASP A 183 -3.61 18.16 -5.64
C ASP A 183 -5.01 17.88 -5.08
N GLN A 184 -5.66 16.84 -5.58
CA GLN A 184 -7.00 16.44 -5.14
C GLN A 184 -6.96 15.62 -3.85
N LEU A 185 -5.86 14.90 -3.60
CA LEU A 185 -5.74 13.94 -2.50
C LEU A 185 -5.06 14.52 -1.26
N LEU A 186 -4.12 15.46 -1.41
CA LEU A 186 -3.46 16.11 -0.28
C LEU A 186 -4.42 16.83 0.68
N PRO A 187 -5.47 17.55 0.22
CA PRO A 187 -6.44 18.17 1.13
C PRO A 187 -7.21 17.16 1.99
N LEU A 188 -7.29 15.90 1.57
CA LEU A 188 -7.88 14.81 2.38
C LEU A 188 -6.94 14.37 3.52
N ALA A 189 -5.69 14.85 3.49
CA ALA A 189 -4.64 14.62 4.47
C ALA A 189 -4.32 13.13 4.77
N PRO A 190 -4.27 12.18 3.81
CA PRO A 190 -3.88 10.80 4.11
C PRO A 190 -2.46 10.74 4.68
N ASP A 191 -2.15 9.69 5.44
CA ASP A 191 -0.80 9.50 5.99
C ASP A 191 0.25 9.24 4.91
N TYR A 192 -0.15 8.61 3.79
CA TYR A 192 0.72 8.42 2.63
C TYR A 192 -0.04 8.25 1.31
N LEU A 193 0.61 8.63 0.21
CA LEU A 193 0.18 8.32 -1.16
C LEU A 193 1.12 7.31 -1.81
N GLY A 194 0.53 6.29 -2.46
CA GLY A 194 1.28 5.18 -3.08
C GLY A 194 1.39 5.27 -4.59
N PHE A 195 2.61 5.18 -5.12
CA PHE A 195 2.89 5.30 -6.54
C PHE A 195 3.73 4.13 -7.07
N ARG A 196 3.41 3.72 -8.31
CA ARG A 196 4.24 2.81 -9.12
C ARG A 196 4.31 3.33 -10.55
N GLY A 197 3.17 3.30 -11.26
CA GLY A 197 3.12 3.68 -12.67
C GLY A 197 3.63 5.10 -12.95
N ALA A 198 3.26 6.07 -12.11
CA ALA A 198 3.74 7.44 -12.22
C ALA A 198 5.27 7.57 -12.05
N LEU A 199 5.90 6.64 -11.32
CA LEU A 199 7.35 6.62 -11.08
C LEU A 199 8.13 5.95 -12.23
N CYS A 200 7.45 5.31 -13.19
CA CYS A 200 8.10 4.47 -14.20
C CYS A 200 7.99 5.06 -15.62
N GLN A 201 8.95 4.76 -16.50
CA GLN A 201 8.96 5.25 -17.91
C GLN A 201 7.90 4.62 -18.81
N LYS A 202 7.55 3.35 -18.59
CA LYS A 202 6.66 2.55 -19.44
C LYS A 202 5.51 1.92 -18.66
N GLY A 203 4.94 2.68 -17.73
CA GLY A 203 3.88 2.19 -16.85
C GLY A 203 4.39 1.21 -15.78
N ARG A 204 3.48 0.53 -15.08
CA ARG A 204 3.77 -0.15 -13.80
C ARG A 204 4.73 -1.34 -13.86
N THR A 205 4.99 -1.90 -15.04
CA THR A 205 5.95 -3.00 -15.24
C THR A 205 7.31 -2.50 -15.74
N GLY A 206 7.42 -1.21 -16.10
CA GLY A 206 8.69 -0.59 -16.48
C GLY A 206 9.55 -0.22 -15.27
N ARG A 207 10.80 0.19 -15.53
CA ARG A 207 11.75 0.62 -14.50
C ARG A 207 11.35 1.96 -13.87
N LEU A 208 11.65 2.12 -12.58
CA LEU A 208 11.67 3.43 -11.92
C LEU A 208 12.54 4.43 -12.69
N ASP A 209 12.03 5.66 -12.80
CA ASP A 209 12.72 6.80 -13.38
C ASP A 209 13.01 7.81 -12.25
N PRO A 210 14.29 8.11 -11.95
CA PRO A 210 14.66 9.09 -10.93
C PRO A 210 14.01 10.45 -11.14
N THR A 211 13.88 10.91 -12.38
CA THR A 211 13.28 12.21 -12.72
C THR A 211 11.79 12.24 -12.36
N ARG A 212 11.07 11.13 -12.62
CA ARG A 212 9.65 11.04 -12.28
C ARG A 212 9.44 10.95 -10.76
N LEU A 213 10.31 10.22 -10.07
CA LEU A 213 10.32 10.15 -8.61
C LEU A 213 10.52 11.53 -7.98
N THR A 214 11.52 12.29 -8.45
CA THR A 214 11.77 13.65 -7.98
C THR A 214 10.55 14.55 -8.20
N ARG A 215 9.91 14.50 -9.37
CA ARG A 215 8.70 15.29 -9.65
C ARG A 215 7.55 15.00 -8.69
N ILE A 216 7.30 13.72 -8.39
CA ILE A 216 6.27 13.33 -7.41
C ILE A 216 6.64 13.83 -6.01
N ARG A 217 7.91 13.69 -5.61
CA ARG A 217 8.39 14.16 -4.30
C ARG A 217 8.24 15.67 -4.16
N GLU A 218 8.65 16.44 -5.17
CA GLU A 218 8.53 17.90 -5.20
C GLU A 218 7.07 18.32 -5.09
N ARG A 219 6.17 17.70 -5.86
CA ARG A 219 4.74 18.05 -5.82
C ARG A 219 4.10 17.78 -4.46
N LEU A 220 4.48 16.68 -3.79
CA LEU A 220 4.01 16.36 -2.44
C LEU A 220 4.51 17.34 -1.36
N ASN A 221 5.64 18.02 -1.60
CA ASN A 221 6.22 18.98 -0.66
C ASN A 221 5.71 20.41 -0.89
N GLN A 222 5.15 20.70 -2.06
CA GLN A 222 4.55 21.99 -2.34
C GLN A 222 3.26 22.13 -1.54
N GLU A 223 3.19 23.16 -0.69
CA GLU A 223 1.94 23.56 -0.04
C GLU A 223 0.89 23.86 -1.11
N ILE A 224 -0.29 23.27 -0.96
CA ILE A 224 -1.44 23.67 -1.76
C ILE A 224 -1.90 25.00 -1.17
N GLN A 225 -1.60 26.09 -1.87
CA GLN A 225 -2.18 27.41 -1.59
C GLN A 225 -3.69 27.42 -1.82
#